data_AF-A0A7S0YHB3-F1
#
_entry.id   AF-A0A7S0YHB3-F1
#
_cell.length_a   1.000
_cell.length_b   1.000
_cell.length_c   1.000
_cell.angle_alpha   90.00
_cell.angle_beta   90.00
_cell.angle_gamma   90.00
#
_symmetry.space_group_name_H-M   'P 1'
#
loop_
_entity.id
_entity.type
_entity.pdbx_description
1 polymer ?
#
loop_
_entity_poly.entity_id
_entity_poly.type
_entity_poly.pdbx_seq_one_letter_code
_entity_poly.pdbx_strand_id
1 'polypeptide(L)'
;NINNNNNNNNSNHHHHINHRSSSQSKHSSSRSNDGDVGLTALWGLLNLSRWRTFQPSICRFGLYSLIRVVHGAKDPARRTIARAVLSNIHFHPANVTVLYKAELRLKYTALARLAEQRAAAAAA
;
A
#
# COMPACT_ATOMS: atom_id res chain seq x y z
N ASN A 1 67.46 5.44 5.90
CA ASN A 1 66.50 4.82 6.84
C ASN A 1 65.12 5.38 6.53
N ILE A 2 64.42 4.77 5.57
CA ILE A 2 63.08 5.19 5.13
C ILE A 2 62.12 4.20 5.77
N ASN A 3 61.21 4.70 6.61
CA ASN A 3 60.13 3.90 7.17
C ASN A 3 58.79 4.37 6.61
N ASN A 4 58.05 3.38 6.12
CA ASN A 4 56.66 3.37 5.69
C ASN A 4 55.73 4.17 6.63
N ASN A 5 54.60 4.71 6.14
CA ASN A 5 53.42 3.93 5.78
C ASN A 5 52.23 4.78 5.32
N ASN A 6 51.39 4.13 4.51
CA ASN A 6 49.94 4.30 4.33
C ASN A 6 49.45 5.50 3.50
N ASN A 7 48.45 5.37 2.63
CA ASN A 7 47.74 4.27 1.96
C ASN A 7 46.69 4.98 1.10
N ASN A 8 46.39 4.50 -0.12
CA ASN A 8 45.01 4.34 -0.61
C ASN A 8 44.94 4.01 -2.11
N ASN A 9 44.73 2.71 -2.37
CA ASN A 9 43.69 2.12 -3.21
C ASN A 9 43.10 2.95 -4.37
N ASN A 10 43.37 2.52 -5.59
CA ASN A 10 42.44 2.68 -6.71
C ASN A 10 42.50 1.45 -7.63
N SER A 11 41.54 0.53 -7.49
CA SER A 11 41.39 -0.61 -8.39
C SER A 11 40.34 -0.30 -9.46
N ASN A 12 40.84 -0.11 -10.68
CA ASN A 12 40.08 -0.06 -11.91
C ASN A 12 39.34 -1.39 -12.17
N HIS A 13 38.07 -1.32 -12.53
CA HIS A 13 37.32 -2.46 -13.06
C HIS A 13 36.88 -2.18 -14.49
N HIS A 14 37.44 -2.94 -15.42
CA HIS A 14 37.04 -3.04 -16.81
C HIS A 14 36.76 -4.52 -17.06
N HIS A 15 35.52 -4.87 -17.41
CA HIS A 15 35.26 -6.04 -18.25
C HIS A 15 33.99 -5.86 -19.07
N HIS A 16 34.15 -6.16 -20.34
CA HIS A 16 33.25 -5.98 -21.46
C HIS A 16 33.09 -7.37 -22.07
N ILE A 17 31.88 -7.94 -22.16
CA ILE A 17 31.60 -9.10 -23.04
C ILE A 17 30.17 -9.00 -23.60
N ASN A 18 30.06 -9.28 -24.90
CA ASN A 18 28.95 -9.04 -25.82
C ASN A 18 27.91 -10.18 -25.96
N HIS A 19 26.80 -9.81 -26.62
CA HIS A 19 25.92 -10.60 -27.52
C HIS A 19 25.07 -11.75 -26.97
N ARG A 20 23.73 -11.66 -27.13
CA ARG A 20 22.95 -12.52 -28.07
C ARG A 20 21.49 -12.05 -28.22
N SER A 21 21.04 -12.00 -29.47
CA SER A 21 19.69 -11.60 -29.90
C SER A 21 18.60 -12.63 -29.60
N SER A 22 17.36 -12.13 -29.62
CA SER A 22 16.13 -12.82 -30.03
C SER A 22 15.57 -13.91 -29.12
N SER A 23 14.53 -13.55 -28.38
CA SER A 23 13.32 -14.37 -28.23
C SER A 23 12.13 -13.46 -27.93
N GLN A 24 11.19 -13.43 -28.87
CA GLN A 24 9.86 -12.88 -28.66
C GLN A 24 9.21 -13.53 -27.43
N SER A 25 8.84 -12.75 -26.43
CA SER A 25 7.74 -13.10 -25.52
C SER A 25 6.72 -11.97 -25.51
N LYS A 26 5.98 -11.85 -26.62
CA LYS A 26 4.64 -11.24 -26.58
C LYS A 26 3.77 -12.19 -25.76
N HIS A 27 3.53 -11.84 -24.50
CA HIS A 27 2.31 -12.09 -23.72
C HIS A 27 2.62 -11.86 -22.22
N SER A 28 1.83 -10.98 -21.57
CA SER A 28 1.71 -10.71 -20.12
C SER A 28 2.31 -9.43 -19.48
N SER A 29 2.65 -8.37 -20.21
CA SER A 29 3.21 -7.14 -19.61
C SER A 29 2.20 -6.16 -18.97
N SER A 30 0.89 -6.40 -19.07
CA SER A 30 -0.12 -5.41 -18.64
C SER A 30 -0.58 -5.58 -17.18
N ARG A 31 -0.46 -6.77 -16.56
CA ARG A 31 -0.96 -6.99 -15.18
C ARG A 31 0.05 -6.64 -14.09
N SER A 32 1.35 -6.61 -14.39
CA SER A 32 2.41 -6.26 -13.44
C SER A 32 2.41 -4.75 -13.13
N ASN A 33 2.30 -3.92 -14.17
CA ASN A 33 2.50 -2.48 -14.05
C ASN A 33 1.44 -1.80 -13.14
N ASP A 34 0.17 -2.23 -13.20
CA ASP A 34 -0.88 -1.66 -12.36
C ASP A 34 -0.73 -2.05 -10.88
N GLY A 35 -0.19 -3.24 -10.61
CA GLY A 35 0.14 -3.70 -9.26
C GLY A 35 1.21 -2.82 -8.61
N ASP A 36 2.24 -2.50 -9.39
CA ASP A 36 3.38 -1.68 -8.96
C ASP A 36 3.01 -0.21 -8.78
N VAL A 37 2.15 0.35 -9.65
CA VAL A 37 1.63 1.71 -9.51
C VAL A 37 0.78 1.83 -8.23
N GLY A 38 -0.09 0.86 -7.96
CA GLY A 38 -0.93 0.86 -6.76
C GLY A 38 -0.11 0.73 -5.46
N LEU A 39 0.97 -0.04 -5.48
CA LEU A 39 1.90 -0.16 -4.34
C LEU A 39 2.69 1.13 -4.12
N THR A 40 3.21 1.73 -5.20
CA THR A 40 3.94 3.01 -5.15
C THR A 40 3.05 4.14 -4.62
N ALA A 41 1.80 4.21 -5.07
CA ALA A 41 0.83 5.19 -4.57
C ALA A 41 0.56 5.02 -3.07
N LEU A 42 0.47 3.78 -2.58
CA LEU A 42 0.31 3.49 -1.15
C LEU A 42 1.54 3.90 -0.34
N TRP A 43 2.75 3.70 -0.86
CA TRP A 43 3.98 4.23 -0.25
C TRP A 43 3.98 5.76 -0.18
N GLY A 44 3.54 6.43 -1.26
CA GLY A 44 3.36 7.88 -1.26
C GLY A 44 2.38 8.35 -0.19
N LEU A 45 1.21 7.69 -0.10
CA LEU A 45 0.21 7.98 0.94
C LEU A 45 0.73 7.72 2.34
N LEU A 46 1.53 6.67 2.55
CA LEU A 46 2.16 6.39 3.84
C LEU A 46 3.07 7.54 4.26
N ASN A 47 3.92 8.01 3.34
CA ASN A 47 4.79 9.15 3.60
C ASN A 47 3.99 10.41 3.95
N LEU A 48 2.93 10.72 3.18
CA LEU A 48 2.07 11.89 3.42
C LEU A 48 1.28 11.78 4.73
N SER A 49 0.83 10.57 5.11
CA SER A 49 0.02 10.35 6.32
C SER A 49 0.75 10.68 7.62
N ARG A 50 2.08 10.74 7.61
CA ARG A 50 2.88 11.15 8.78
C ARG A 50 2.77 12.64 9.09
N TRP A 51 2.34 13.44 8.13
CA TRP A 51 2.23 14.88 8.25
C TRP A 51 0.78 15.27 8.56
N ARG A 52 0.55 15.90 9.71
CA ARG A 52 -0.80 16.28 10.19
C ARG A 52 -1.63 17.05 9.16
N THR A 53 -1.01 17.91 8.35
CA THR A 53 -1.68 18.72 7.32
C THR A 53 -2.40 17.89 6.25
N PHE A 54 -1.90 16.69 5.92
CA PHE A 54 -2.48 15.85 4.88
C PHE A 54 -3.47 14.81 5.42
N GLN A 55 -3.45 14.53 6.73
CA GLN A 55 -4.30 13.50 7.34
C GLN A 55 -5.82 13.73 7.13
N PRO A 56 -6.35 14.97 7.22
CA PRO A 56 -7.77 15.20 6.93
C PRO A 56 -8.17 14.88 5.50
N SER A 57 -7.36 15.28 4.52
CA SER A 57 -7.61 15.00 3.10
C SER A 57 -7.54 13.50 2.79
N ILE A 58 -6.53 12.82 3.33
CA ILE A 58 -6.40 11.36 3.20
C ILE A 58 -7.61 10.65 3.82
N CYS A 59 -8.08 11.08 4.99
CA CYS A 59 -9.27 10.49 5.60
C CYS A 59 -10.55 10.78 4.81
N ARG A 60 -10.74 12.01 4.33
CA ARG A 60 -11.96 12.41 3.61
C ARG A 60 -12.12 11.66 2.29
N PHE A 61 -11.04 11.50 1.53
CA PHE A 61 -11.10 10.95 0.17
C PHE A 61 -10.60 9.50 0.07
N GLY A 62 -9.65 9.11 0.93
CA GLY A 62 -8.98 7.82 0.85
C GLY A 62 -9.54 6.73 1.76
N LEU A 63 -10.34 7.05 2.78
CA LEU A 63 -10.72 6.12 3.85
C LEU A 63 -11.34 4.81 3.35
N TYR A 64 -12.39 4.88 2.52
CA TYR A 64 -13.06 3.67 2.02
C TYR A 64 -12.16 2.86 1.07
N SER A 65 -11.34 3.53 0.26
CA SER A 65 -10.36 2.87 -0.61
C SER A 65 -9.31 2.13 0.20
N LEU A 66 -8.80 2.73 1.27
CA LEU A 66 -7.84 2.10 2.19
C LEU A 66 -8.47 0.89 2.90
N ILE A 67 -9.69 1.02 3.43
CA ILE A 67 -10.43 -0.11 4.05
C ILE A 67 -10.61 -1.25 3.04
N ARG A 68 -11.00 -0.93 1.80
CA ARG A 68 -11.14 -1.93 0.73
C ARG A 68 -9.82 -2.61 0.39
N VAL A 69 -8.70 -1.89 0.39
CA VAL A 69 -7.36 -2.48 0.19
C VAL A 69 -7.01 -3.42 1.34
N VAL A 70 -7.26 -3.02 2.59
CA VAL A 70 -6.98 -3.86 3.77
C VAL A 70 -7.73 -5.20 3.72
N HIS A 71 -9.00 -5.20 3.32
CA HIS A 71 -9.81 -6.42 3.26
C HIS A 71 -9.73 -7.19 1.93
N GLY A 72 -9.42 -6.51 0.83
CA GLY A 72 -9.54 -7.07 -0.53
C GLY A 72 -8.23 -7.26 -1.29
N ALA A 73 -7.11 -6.70 -0.85
CA ALA A 73 -5.84 -6.88 -1.56
C ALA A 73 -5.27 -8.29 -1.33
N LYS A 74 -4.89 -8.96 -2.43
CA LYS A 74 -4.20 -10.26 -2.40
C LYS A 74 -2.79 -10.13 -1.83
N ASP A 75 -2.10 -9.04 -2.17
CA ASP A 75 -0.74 -8.74 -1.73
C ASP A 75 -0.70 -8.31 -0.24
N PRO A 76 0.04 -9.04 0.62
CA PRO A 76 0.24 -8.67 2.02
C PRO A 76 0.86 -7.28 2.21
N ALA A 77 1.80 -6.86 1.35
CA ALA A 77 2.49 -5.58 1.51
C ALA A 77 1.53 -4.41 1.37
N ARG A 78 0.68 -4.42 0.33
CA ARG A 78 -0.40 -3.43 0.15
C ARG A 78 -1.35 -3.37 1.34
N ARG A 79 -1.75 -4.52 1.92
CA ARG A 79 -2.59 -4.54 3.13
C ARG A 79 -1.89 -3.88 4.31
N THR A 80 -0.64 -4.24 4.56
CA THR A 80 0.16 -3.69 5.68
C THR A 80 0.34 -2.19 5.55
N ILE A 81 0.70 -1.69 4.36
CA ILE A 81 0.88 -0.25 4.13
C ILE A 81 -0.44 0.49 4.31
N ALA A 82 -1.55 -0.03 3.75
CA ALA A 82 -2.86 0.58 3.93
C ALA A 82 -3.30 0.63 5.41
N ARG A 83 -3.00 -0.41 6.21
CA ARG A 83 -3.24 -0.40 7.67
C ARG A 83 -2.39 0.66 8.37
N ALA A 84 -1.13 0.81 7.99
CA ALA A 84 -0.25 1.83 8.57
C ALA A 84 -0.75 3.25 8.27
N VAL A 85 -1.21 3.51 7.04
CA VAL A 85 -1.85 4.80 6.67
C VAL A 85 -3.07 5.06 7.56
N LEU A 86 -3.96 4.07 7.73
CA LEU A 86 -5.15 4.20 8.57
C LEU A 86 -4.79 4.47 10.04
N SER A 87 -3.75 3.83 10.57
CA SER A 87 -3.26 4.06 11.92
C SER A 87 -2.75 5.49 12.12
N ASN A 88 -2.06 6.06 11.13
CA ASN A 88 -1.52 7.41 11.21
C ASN A 88 -2.61 8.49 11.21
N ILE A 89 -3.69 8.29 10.45
CA ILE A 89 -4.78 9.28 10.32
C ILE A 89 -5.84 9.15 11.42
N HIS A 90 -5.89 8.02 12.15
CA HIS A 90 -6.95 7.74 13.12
C HIS A 90 -7.02 8.75 14.27
N PHE A 91 -5.85 9.18 14.78
CA PHE A 91 -5.75 10.06 15.94
C PHE A 91 -5.90 11.54 15.63
N HIS A 92 -6.15 11.92 14.37
CA HIS A 92 -6.35 13.33 14.03
C HIS A 92 -7.73 13.80 14.49
N PRO A 93 -7.86 14.91 15.24
CA PRO A 93 -9.15 15.37 15.77
C PRO A 93 -10.17 15.68 14.67
N ALA A 94 -9.73 16.21 13.53
CA ALA A 94 -10.60 16.48 12.39
C ALA A 94 -11.17 15.22 11.71
N ASN A 95 -10.64 14.03 12.01
CA ASN A 95 -11.06 12.77 11.39
C ASN A 95 -12.09 12.00 12.22
N VAL A 96 -12.27 12.36 13.50
CA VAL A 96 -13.09 11.60 14.46
C VAL A 96 -14.51 11.37 13.92
N THR A 97 -15.19 12.42 13.47
CA THR A 97 -16.56 12.30 12.94
C THR A 97 -16.63 11.44 11.68
N VAL A 98 -15.65 11.58 10.78
CA VAL A 98 -15.62 10.83 9.51
C VAL A 98 -15.39 9.34 9.78
N LEU A 99 -14.45 9.03 10.67
CA LEU A 99 -14.13 7.66 11.08
C LEU A 99 -15.30 7.02 11.82
N TYR A 100 -15.92 7.73 12.76
CA TYR A 100 -17.11 7.26 13.47
C TYR A 100 -18.26 6.96 12.51
N LYS A 101 -18.53 7.85 11.54
CA LYS A 101 -19.56 7.62 10.52
C LYS A 101 -19.24 6.42 9.64
N ALA A 102 -17.97 6.23 9.27
CA ALA A 102 -17.55 5.07 8.51
C ALA A 102 -17.72 3.77 9.30
N GLU A 103 -17.35 3.77 10.58
CA GLU A 103 -17.54 2.64 11.48
C GLU A 103 -19.01 2.27 11.63
N LEU A 104 -19.90 3.24 11.87
CA LEU A 104 -21.34 3.02 11.95
C LEU A 104 -21.89 2.40 10.66
N ARG A 105 -21.46 2.89 9.49
CA ARG A 105 -21.87 2.33 8.20
C ARG A 105 -21.42 0.88 8.05
N LEU A 106 -20.18 0.55 8.42
CA LEU A 106 -19.68 -0.81 8.36
C LEU A 106 -20.47 -1.74 9.29
N LYS A 107 -20.70 -1.34 10.54
CA LYS A 107 -21.52 -2.09 11.51
C LYS A 107 -22.95 -2.30 10.99
N TYR A 108 -23.57 -1.26 10.46
CA TYR A 108 -24.90 -1.35 9.88
C TYR A 108 -24.95 -2.34 8.71
N THR A 109 -24.01 -2.27 7.76
CA THR A 109 -23.97 -3.21 6.63
C THR A 109 -23.71 -4.65 7.05
N ALA A 110 -22.91 -4.88 8.11
CA ALA A 110 -22.69 -6.21 8.65
C ALA A 110 -23.96 -6.77 9.31
N LEU A 111 -24.67 -5.95 10.08
CA LEU A 111 -25.94 -6.32 10.70
C LEU A 111 -27.04 -6.59 9.68
N ALA A 112 -27.15 -5.77 8.63
CA ALA A 112 -28.11 -5.96 7.55
C ALA A 112 -27.91 -7.31 6.84
N ARG A 113 -26.66 -7.64 6.47
CA ARG A 113 -26.32 -8.94 5.87
C ARG A 113 -26.64 -10.12 6.79
N LEU A 114 -26.41 -9.98 8.08
CA LEU A 114 -26.71 -11.03 9.05
C LEU A 114 -28.23 -11.22 9.23
N ALA A 115 -29.01 -10.14 9.19
CA ALA A 115 -30.47 -10.21 9.20
C ALA A 115 -31.01 -10.90 7.94
N GLU A 116 -30.48 -10.56 6.76
CA GLU A 116 -30.81 -11.22 5.49
C GLU A 116 -30.50 -12.72 5.52
N GLN A 117 -29.32 -13.11 6.01
CA GLN A 117 -28.93 -14.51 6.15
C GLN A 117 -29.86 -15.29 7.09
N ARG A 118 -30.28 -14.67 8.21
CA ARG A 118 -31.24 -15.29 9.15
C ARG A 118 -32.63 -15.43 8.54
N ALA A 119 -33.11 -14.41 7.82
CA ALA A 119 -34.38 -14.49 7.13
C ALA A 119 -34.38 -15.58 6.06
N ALA A 120 -33.30 -15.69 5.28
CA ALA A 120 -33.13 -16.75 4.30
C ALA A 120 -33.10 -18.15 4.94
N ALA A 121 -32.41 -18.31 6.09
CA ALA A 121 -32.36 -19.57 6.82
C ALA A 121 -33.71 -19.97 7.45
N ALA A 122 -34.56 -19.00 7.79
CA ALA A 122 -35.91 -19.28 8.31
C ALA A 122 -36.94 -19.61 7.22
N ALA A 123 -36.62 -19.31 5.95
CA ALA A 123 -37.48 -19.56 4.79
C ALA A 123 -37.10 -20.84 4.01
N ALA A 124 -36.03 -21.51 4.41
CA ALA A 124 -35.54 -22.77 3.85
C ALA A 124 -35.90 -23.95 4.76
#